data_AF-A0A7I7UM00-F1
#
_entry.id   AF-A0A7I7UM00-F1
#
_cell.length_a   1.000
_cell.length_b   1.000
_cell.length_c   1.000
_cell.angle_alpha   90.00
_cell.angle_beta   90.00
_cell.angle_gamma   90.00
#
_symmetry.space_group_name_H-M   'P 1'
#
loop_
_entity.id
_entity.type
_entity.pdbx_description
1 polymer ?
#
loop_
_entity_poly.entity_id
_entity_poly.type
_entity_poly.pdbx_seq_one_letter_code
_entity_poly.pdbx_strand_id
1 'polypeptide(L)'
;MPDTTNNAPIQTQGDETTEPEATTPEAEPIAAETPSESNTAESQDDTAFSREYVEKLRKESAGYRDRAKSAETRVDELSRQLFTAKVAATGKLADATDLEYNPELLDDDDALSAAIDALTESKPHLKARKVTGDVGQGDRGKPEEAFSLLKALKGL
;
A
#
# COMPACT_ATOMS: atom_id res chain seq x y z
N MET A 1 -5.90 -15.27 67.37
CA MET A 1 -5.56 -14.54 66.14
C MET A 1 -6.87 -14.29 65.41
N PRO A 2 -7.45 -13.08 65.52
CA PRO A 2 -8.76 -12.77 64.96
C PRO A 2 -8.68 -12.25 63.51
N ASP A 3 -9.78 -12.53 62.81
CA ASP A 3 -10.47 -11.75 61.78
C ASP A 3 -9.94 -11.65 60.33
N THR A 4 -10.57 -12.49 59.50
CA THR A 4 -10.82 -12.29 58.07
C THR A 4 -11.88 -11.20 57.87
N THR A 5 -11.49 -10.06 57.30
CA THR A 5 -12.33 -9.06 56.60
C THR A 5 -11.32 -8.26 55.75
N ASN A 6 -11.48 -7.93 54.46
CA ASN A 6 -12.52 -7.09 53.91
C ASN A 6 -12.41 -7.01 52.37
N ASN A 7 -13.52 -6.62 51.78
CA ASN A 7 -13.92 -6.59 50.38
C ASN A 7 -13.71 -5.19 49.76
N ALA A 8 -13.32 -5.16 48.48
CA ALA A 8 -13.57 -4.10 47.45
C ALA A 8 -12.76 -2.76 47.51
N PRO A 9 -12.82 -1.89 46.45
CA PRO A 9 -11.70 -1.60 45.54
C PRO A 9 -11.19 -0.16 45.62
N ILE A 10 -9.95 0.07 45.16
CA ILE A 10 -9.33 1.40 45.09
C ILE A 10 -9.74 2.08 43.78
N GLN A 11 -10.35 3.25 43.90
CA GLN A 11 -10.62 4.20 42.83
C GLN A 11 -9.97 5.55 43.17
N THR A 12 -9.53 6.25 42.11
CA THR A 12 -9.25 7.71 41.99
C THR A 12 -8.01 8.26 42.72
N GLN A 13 -7.21 9.19 42.18
CA GLN A 13 -7.31 10.09 41.03
C GLN A 13 -5.92 10.71 40.77
N GLY A 14 -5.65 11.14 39.52
CA GLY A 14 -4.58 12.09 39.21
C GLY A 14 -3.79 11.71 37.97
N ASP A 15 -4.31 11.99 36.78
CA ASP A 15 -3.46 12.15 35.61
C ASP A 15 -3.91 13.38 34.81
N GLU A 16 -2.90 14.11 34.39
CA GLU A 16 -2.89 15.52 34.01
C GLU A 16 -3.41 15.68 32.58
N THR A 17 -4.48 16.43 32.40
CA THR A 17 -5.05 16.73 31.07
C THR A 17 -4.13 17.74 30.37
N THR A 18 -3.32 17.27 29.43
CA THR A 18 -2.64 18.10 28.43
C THR A 18 -3.48 18.11 27.15
N GLU A 19 -4.08 19.26 26.83
CA GLU A 19 -4.79 19.53 25.57
C GLU A 19 -3.80 19.52 24.38
N PRO A 20 -4.11 18.82 23.27
CA PRO A 20 -3.51 19.14 21.98
C PRO A 20 -4.29 20.28 21.31
N GLU A 21 -3.60 21.40 21.14
CA GLU A 21 -4.03 22.59 20.41
C GLU A 21 -4.32 22.24 18.93
N ALA A 22 -5.60 22.13 18.57
CA ALA A 22 -6.04 21.89 17.21
C ALA A 22 -5.88 23.16 16.38
N THR A 23 -4.80 23.23 15.60
CA THR A 23 -4.62 24.23 14.55
C THR A 23 -5.73 24.07 13.50
N THR A 24 -6.60 25.06 13.41
CA THR A 24 -7.68 25.14 12.42
C THR A 24 -7.09 25.50 11.05
N PRO A 25 -7.26 24.70 9.99
CA PRO A 25 -7.05 25.19 8.64
C PRO A 25 -8.26 26.05 8.24
N GLU A 26 -8.01 27.33 8.03
CA GLU A 26 -8.97 28.28 7.47
C GLU A 26 -9.27 27.87 6.02
N ALA A 27 -10.41 27.19 5.85
CA ALA A 27 -10.94 26.85 4.54
C ALA A 27 -11.78 28.03 4.03
N GLU A 28 -11.30 28.66 2.96
CA GLU A 28 -12.05 29.64 2.17
C GLU A 28 -13.45 29.06 1.79
N PRO A 29 -14.53 29.86 1.85
CA PRO A 29 -15.85 29.37 1.50
C PRO A 29 -15.94 29.21 -0.02
N ILE A 30 -15.77 27.98 -0.50
CA ILE A 30 -16.21 27.59 -1.85
C ILE A 30 -17.73 27.74 -1.90
N ALA A 31 -18.18 28.76 -2.63
CA ALA A 31 -19.58 29.01 -2.92
C ALA A 31 -20.17 27.80 -3.66
N ALA A 32 -20.88 26.94 -2.93
CA ALA A 32 -21.73 25.93 -3.52
C ALA A 32 -22.98 26.63 -4.06
N GLU A 33 -23.05 26.80 -5.38
CA GLU A 33 -24.30 27.11 -6.07
C GLU A 33 -25.30 25.98 -5.80
N THR A 34 -26.22 26.23 -4.87
CA THR A 34 -27.40 25.40 -4.66
C THR A 34 -28.31 25.49 -5.88
N PRO A 35 -28.75 24.38 -6.52
CA PRO A 35 -29.89 24.46 -7.41
C PRO A 35 -31.12 24.73 -6.52
N SER A 36 -31.61 25.96 -6.61
CA SER A 36 -32.88 26.38 -6.03
C SER A 36 -34.02 25.67 -6.75
N GLU A 37 -34.37 24.46 -6.31
CA GLU A 37 -35.68 23.87 -6.60
C GLU A 37 -36.61 24.14 -5.41
N SER A 38 -37.43 25.17 -5.58
CA SER A 38 -38.60 25.46 -4.78
C SER A 38 -39.57 24.27 -4.82
N ASN A 39 -39.64 23.49 -3.75
CA ASN A 39 -40.73 22.54 -3.54
C ASN A 39 -41.62 23.01 -2.40
N THR A 40 -42.71 23.68 -2.79
CA THR A 40 -43.88 23.96 -1.96
C THR A 40 -44.54 22.65 -1.54
N ALA A 41 -44.69 22.45 -0.23
CA ALA A 41 -45.95 22.10 0.43
C ALA A 41 -45.71 21.87 1.92
N GLU A 42 -46.07 22.85 2.75
CA GLU A 42 -46.47 22.58 4.14
C GLU A 42 -47.68 21.64 4.14
N SER A 43 -47.50 20.46 4.72
CA SER A 43 -48.56 19.68 5.38
C SER A 43 -47.92 18.94 6.56
N GLN A 44 -48.22 19.42 7.76
CA GLN A 44 -47.90 18.80 9.03
C GLN A 44 -48.77 17.55 9.22
N ASP A 45 -48.29 16.41 8.74
CA ASP A 45 -48.63 15.08 9.25
C ASP A 45 -47.30 14.46 9.71
N ASP A 46 -46.86 14.90 10.89
CA ASP A 46 -45.45 14.93 11.36
C ASP A 46 -44.85 13.56 11.80
N THR A 47 -45.16 12.47 11.11
CA THR A 47 -44.54 11.15 11.42
C THR A 47 -44.00 10.37 10.22
N ALA A 48 -44.25 10.81 8.97
CA ALA A 48 -43.79 10.09 7.79
C ALA A 48 -43.15 11.01 6.73
N PHE A 49 -41.96 10.65 6.26
CA PHE A 49 -41.28 11.35 5.17
C PHE A 49 -41.99 11.15 3.83
N SER A 50 -41.88 12.13 2.91
CA SER A 50 -42.44 12.01 1.57
C SER A 50 -41.80 10.85 0.80
N ARG A 51 -42.59 10.19 -0.06
CA ARG A 51 -42.13 9.03 -0.83
C ARG A 51 -40.94 9.38 -1.74
N GLU A 52 -41.00 10.52 -2.41
CA GLU A 52 -39.95 11.00 -3.31
C GLU A 52 -38.62 11.22 -2.56
N TYR A 53 -38.68 11.79 -1.37
CA TYR A 53 -37.50 12.00 -0.53
C TYR A 53 -36.83 10.67 -0.15
N VAL A 54 -37.63 9.68 0.29
CA VAL A 54 -37.09 8.36 0.66
C VAL A 54 -36.53 7.61 -0.57
N GLU A 55 -37.18 7.71 -1.73
CA GLU A 55 -36.69 7.12 -2.98
C GLU A 55 -35.34 7.73 -3.40
N LYS A 56 -35.20 9.05 -3.32
CA LYS A 56 -33.93 9.74 -3.55
C LYS A 56 -32.84 9.23 -2.58
N LEU A 57 -33.15 9.18 -1.29
CA LEU A 57 -32.21 8.69 -0.27
C LEU A 57 -31.78 7.25 -0.50
N ARG A 58 -32.70 6.36 -0.94
CA ARG A 58 -32.36 4.97 -1.29
C ARG A 58 -31.40 4.90 -2.47
N LYS A 59 -31.64 5.70 -3.51
CA LYS A 59 -30.78 5.76 -4.70
C LYS A 59 -29.38 6.27 -4.35
N GLU A 60 -29.30 7.32 -3.54
CA GLU A 60 -28.02 7.85 -3.04
C GLU A 60 -27.28 6.82 -2.19
N SER A 61 -27.97 6.20 -1.23
CA SER A 61 -27.42 5.15 -0.38
C SER A 61 -26.92 3.95 -1.18
N ALA A 62 -27.64 3.54 -2.23
CA ALA A 62 -27.18 2.51 -3.15
C ALA A 62 -25.89 2.92 -3.85
N GLY A 63 -25.82 4.13 -4.40
CA GLY A 63 -24.61 4.67 -5.02
C GLY A 63 -23.41 4.77 -4.07
N TYR A 64 -23.62 5.09 -2.79
CA TYR A 64 -22.54 5.03 -1.79
C TYR A 64 -22.02 3.61 -1.58
N ARG A 65 -22.91 2.62 -1.45
CA ARG A 65 -22.51 1.22 -1.29
C ARG A 65 -21.76 0.70 -2.51
N ASP A 66 -22.20 1.05 -3.71
CA ASP A 66 -21.55 0.57 -4.94
C ASP A 66 -20.17 1.20 -5.13
N ARG A 67 -20.02 2.49 -4.77
CA ARG A 67 -18.72 3.17 -4.76
C ARG A 67 -17.78 2.59 -3.71
N ALA A 68 -18.27 2.30 -2.50
CA ALA A 68 -17.46 1.69 -1.45
C ALA A 68 -16.91 0.33 -1.88
N LYS A 69 -17.77 -0.56 -2.42
CA LYS A 69 -17.33 -1.87 -2.95
C LYS A 69 -16.30 -1.74 -4.07
N SER A 70 -16.53 -0.79 -4.98
CA SER A 70 -15.62 -0.53 -6.10
C SER A 70 -14.27 0.00 -5.61
N ALA A 71 -14.29 0.87 -4.59
CA ALA A 71 -13.08 1.41 -3.97
C ALA A 71 -12.29 0.32 -3.24
N GLU A 72 -12.95 -0.52 -2.45
CA GLU A 72 -12.34 -1.67 -1.76
C GLU A 72 -11.62 -2.59 -2.75
N THR A 73 -12.32 -3.01 -3.81
CA THR A 73 -11.74 -3.87 -4.86
C THR A 73 -10.51 -3.22 -5.51
N ARG A 74 -10.57 -1.91 -5.76
CA ARG A 74 -9.46 -1.17 -6.39
C ARG A 74 -8.27 -1.01 -5.45
N VAL A 75 -8.49 -0.80 -4.16
CA VAL A 75 -7.42 -0.74 -3.15
C VAL A 75 -6.71 -2.09 -3.04
N ASP A 76 -7.45 -3.19 -3.05
CA ASP A 76 -6.88 -4.54 -3.02
C ASP A 76 -6.03 -4.83 -4.26
N GLU A 77 -6.49 -4.41 -5.43
CA GLU A 77 -5.72 -4.56 -6.67
C GLU A 77 -4.44 -3.72 -6.65
N LEU A 78 -4.54 -2.44 -6.28
CA LEU A 78 -3.39 -1.54 -6.25
C LEU A 78 -2.37 -1.93 -5.19
N SER A 79 -2.79 -2.40 -4.03
CA SER A 79 -1.89 -2.85 -2.96
C SER A 79 -1.07 -4.06 -3.40
N ARG A 80 -1.67 -5.02 -4.10
CA ARG A 80 -0.95 -6.15 -4.71
C ARG A 80 0.05 -5.70 -5.77
N GLN A 81 -0.36 -4.79 -6.66
CA GLN A 81 0.54 -4.24 -7.69
C GLN A 81 1.72 -3.49 -7.08
N LEU A 82 1.47 -2.68 -6.04
CA LEU A 82 2.50 -1.97 -5.29
C LEU A 82 3.48 -2.97 -4.67
N PHE A 83 2.98 -4.00 -3.99
CA PHE A 83 3.80 -5.04 -3.38
C PHE A 83 4.74 -5.70 -4.40
N THR A 84 4.19 -6.15 -5.53
CA THR A 84 4.99 -6.74 -6.61
C THR A 84 6.02 -5.74 -7.15
N ALA A 85 5.67 -4.46 -7.30
CA ALA A 85 6.59 -3.43 -7.76
C ALA A 85 7.73 -3.17 -6.75
N LYS A 86 7.44 -3.17 -5.44
CA LYS A 86 8.46 -3.05 -4.38
C LYS A 86 9.40 -4.24 -4.40
N VAL A 87 8.87 -5.46 -4.48
CA VAL A 87 9.68 -6.69 -4.59
C VAL A 87 10.58 -6.64 -5.82
N ALA A 88 10.02 -6.24 -6.98
CA ALA A 88 10.79 -6.08 -8.21
C ALA A 88 11.91 -5.03 -8.07
N ALA A 89 11.64 -3.91 -7.39
CA ALA A 89 12.61 -2.84 -7.16
C ALA A 89 13.82 -3.31 -6.32
N THR A 90 13.66 -4.30 -5.44
CA THR A 90 14.79 -4.88 -4.71
C THR A 90 15.78 -5.60 -5.63
N GLY A 91 15.33 -6.12 -6.78
CA GLY A 91 16.15 -6.85 -7.74
C GLY A 91 16.77 -8.16 -7.23
N LYS A 92 16.32 -8.66 -6.08
CA LYS A 92 16.84 -9.88 -5.44
C LYS A 92 16.18 -11.17 -5.98
N LEU A 93 14.90 -11.10 -6.34
CA LEU A 93 14.13 -12.23 -6.92
C LEU A 93 14.21 -12.21 -8.45
N ALA A 94 14.17 -13.39 -9.06
CA ALA A 94 14.05 -13.54 -10.51
C ALA A 94 12.65 -13.15 -11.02
N ASP A 95 11.60 -13.53 -10.29
CA ASP A 95 10.21 -13.11 -10.51
C ASP A 95 9.65 -12.50 -9.23
N ALA A 96 9.09 -11.29 -9.32
CA ALA A 96 8.52 -10.60 -8.17
C ALA A 96 7.19 -11.19 -7.69
N THR A 97 6.56 -12.06 -8.49
CA THR A 97 5.32 -12.77 -8.15
C THR A 97 5.55 -14.05 -7.34
N ASP A 98 6.80 -14.49 -7.17
CA ASP A 98 7.15 -15.66 -6.35
C ASP A 98 6.96 -15.42 -4.83
N LEU A 99 6.93 -14.14 -4.41
CA LEU A 99 6.62 -13.77 -3.04
C LEU A 99 5.11 -13.55 -2.90
N GLU A 100 4.48 -14.29 -1.99
CA GLU A 100 3.06 -14.15 -1.70
C GLU A 100 2.76 -12.77 -1.10
N TYR A 101 1.64 -12.16 -1.51
CA TYR A 101 1.22 -10.85 -1.03
C TYR A 101 0.96 -10.89 0.47
N ASN A 102 1.68 -10.06 1.22
CA ASN A 102 1.44 -9.81 2.63
C ASN A 102 1.30 -8.30 2.89
N PRO A 103 0.14 -7.81 3.36
CA PRO A 103 -0.08 -6.39 3.60
C PRO A 103 0.83 -5.81 4.69
N GLU A 104 1.27 -6.61 5.66
CA GLU A 104 2.13 -6.14 6.77
C GLU A 104 3.54 -5.76 6.30
N LEU A 105 3.97 -6.30 5.15
CA LEU A 105 5.29 -6.01 4.57
C LEU A 105 5.27 -4.83 3.60
N LEU A 106 4.11 -4.18 3.39
CA LEU A 106 3.99 -3.09 2.42
C LEU A 106 4.63 -1.80 2.94
N ASP A 107 4.57 -1.57 4.24
CA ASP A 107 5.03 -0.33 4.88
C ASP A 107 6.44 -0.45 5.51
N ASP A 108 6.97 -1.67 5.63
CA ASP A 108 8.28 -1.96 6.21
C ASP A 108 9.22 -2.61 5.17
N ASP A 109 10.11 -1.78 4.61
CA ASP A 109 11.07 -2.20 3.59
C ASP A 109 12.15 -3.15 4.13
N ASP A 110 12.48 -3.06 5.42
CA ASP A 110 13.47 -3.94 6.08
C ASP A 110 12.86 -5.34 6.29
N ALA A 111 11.61 -5.40 6.76
CA ALA A 111 10.88 -6.66 6.90
C ALA A 111 10.66 -7.34 5.54
N LEU A 112 10.33 -6.56 4.50
CA LEU A 112 10.21 -7.08 3.13
C LEU A 112 11.52 -7.69 2.64
N SER A 113 12.65 -6.99 2.88
CA SER A 113 13.97 -7.46 2.50
C SER A 113 14.36 -8.75 3.24
N ALA A 114 14.06 -8.83 4.53
CA ALA A 114 14.31 -10.03 5.34
C ALA A 114 13.46 -11.23 4.88
N ALA A 115 12.19 -11.00 4.54
CA ALA A 115 11.31 -12.05 3.99
C ALA A 115 11.83 -12.60 2.65
N ILE A 116 12.31 -11.69 1.78
CA ILE A 116 12.96 -12.05 0.53
C ILE A 116 14.23 -12.89 0.78
N ASP A 117 15.08 -12.46 1.72
CA ASP A 117 16.32 -13.16 2.01
C ASP A 117 16.04 -14.57 2.57
N ALA A 118 15.08 -14.70 3.50
CA ALA A 118 14.64 -16.00 4.01
C ALA A 118 14.07 -16.91 2.91
N LEU A 119 13.28 -16.36 1.98
CA LEU A 119 12.76 -17.11 0.84
C LEU A 119 13.89 -17.60 -0.06
N THR A 120 14.84 -16.75 -0.41
CA THR A 120 15.97 -17.14 -1.28
C THR A 120 16.93 -18.12 -0.62
N GLU A 121 17.10 -18.08 0.70
CA GLU A 121 17.88 -19.07 1.45
C GLU A 121 17.21 -20.44 1.38
N SER A 122 15.88 -20.51 1.55
CA SER A 122 15.12 -21.76 1.44
C SER A 122 15.01 -22.28 0.00
N LYS A 123 14.91 -21.37 -0.97
CA LYS A 123 14.70 -21.63 -2.39
C LYS A 123 15.72 -20.86 -3.23
N PRO A 124 16.98 -21.34 -3.29
CA PRO A 124 18.07 -20.62 -3.95
C PRO A 124 17.87 -20.43 -5.46
N HIS A 125 16.98 -21.20 -6.08
CA HIS A 125 16.65 -21.08 -7.50
C HIS A 125 15.80 -19.85 -7.84
N LEU A 126 15.11 -19.25 -6.86
CA LEU A 126 14.30 -18.04 -7.05
C LEU A 126 15.14 -16.75 -7.05
N LYS A 127 16.41 -16.84 -6.65
CA LYS A 127 17.33 -15.70 -6.64
C LYS A 127 17.60 -15.22 -8.07
N ALA A 128 17.60 -13.90 -8.26
CA ALA A 128 17.93 -13.28 -9.53
C ALA A 128 19.32 -13.74 -10.01
N ARG A 129 19.36 -14.30 -11.22
CA ARG A 129 20.61 -14.74 -11.87
C ARG A 129 21.06 -13.65 -12.84
N LYS A 130 22.20 -13.01 -12.54
CA LYS A 130 22.90 -12.17 -13.51
C LYS A 130 24.01 -13.01 -14.13
N VAL A 131 23.82 -13.41 -15.38
CA VAL A 131 24.88 -14.05 -16.16
C VAL A 131 25.84 -12.95 -16.59
N THR A 132 26.99 -12.89 -15.95
CA THR A 132 28.06 -11.94 -16.27
C THR A 132 29.21 -12.69 -16.95
N GLY A 133 29.65 -12.23 -18.12
CA GLY A 133 30.77 -12.80 -18.85
C GLY A 133 30.60 -12.67 -20.37
N ASP A 134 31.72 -12.69 -21.10
CA ASP A 134 31.71 -12.80 -22.56
C ASP A 134 31.35 -14.25 -22.94
N VAL A 135 30.17 -14.43 -23.54
CA VAL A 135 29.68 -15.73 -24.04
C VAL A 135 30.29 -16.11 -25.39
N GLY A 136 31.19 -15.29 -25.94
CA GLY A 136 31.86 -15.54 -27.22
C GLY A 136 30.96 -15.38 -28.44
N GLN A 137 29.78 -14.78 -28.28
CA GLN A 137 28.80 -14.52 -29.35
C GLN A 137 28.59 -13.02 -29.55
N GLY A 138 28.64 -12.60 -30.81
CA GLY A 138 28.44 -11.21 -31.23
C GLY A 138 29.68 -10.60 -31.87
N ASP A 139 29.52 -9.39 -32.42
CA ASP A 139 30.60 -8.65 -33.04
C ASP A 139 31.53 -8.10 -31.95
N ARG A 140 32.72 -8.71 -31.80
CA ARG A 140 33.66 -8.46 -30.70
C ARG A 140 34.52 -7.20 -30.89
N GLY A 141 34.12 -6.32 -31.81
CA GLY A 141 35.01 -5.30 -32.33
C GLY A 141 36.21 -5.91 -33.05
N LYS A 142 37.13 -5.05 -33.51
CA LYS A 142 38.36 -5.54 -34.16
C LYS A 142 39.20 -6.30 -33.12
N PRO A 143 39.67 -7.52 -33.43
CA PRO A 143 40.61 -8.19 -32.55
C PRO A 143 41.84 -7.29 -32.39
N GLU A 144 42.19 -6.95 -31.14
CA GLU A 144 43.55 -6.53 -30.78
C GLU A 144 44.53 -7.48 -31.46
N GLU A 145 45.56 -6.95 -32.13
CA GLU A 145 46.44 -7.72 -33.04
C GLU A 145 46.76 -9.09 -32.45
N ALA A 146 46.29 -10.15 -33.12
CA ALA A 146 46.57 -11.51 -32.69
C ALA A 146 48.08 -11.69 -32.52
N PHE A 147 48.51 -12.13 -31.34
CA PHE A 147 49.92 -12.33 -31.02
C PHE A 147 50.55 -13.27 -32.04
N SER A 148 51.43 -12.72 -32.89
CA SER A 148 52.07 -13.45 -33.98
C SER A 148 53.48 -13.88 -33.58
N LEU A 149 53.71 -15.20 -33.55
CA LEU A 149 55.02 -15.78 -33.24
C LEU A 149 56.09 -15.37 -34.26
N LEU A 150 55.71 -15.10 -35.52
CA LEU A 150 56.64 -14.58 -36.53
C LEU A 150 57.11 -13.15 -36.19
N LYS A 151 56.24 -12.33 -35.59
CA LYS A 151 56.58 -10.96 -35.14
C LYS A 151 57.47 -11.00 -33.90
N ALA A 152 57.23 -11.94 -32.99
CA ALA A 152 58.08 -12.17 -31.82
C ALA A 152 59.48 -12.71 -32.19
N LEU A 153 59.58 -13.61 -33.17
CA LEU A 153 60.86 -14.18 -33.62
C LEU A 153 61.69 -13.20 -34.47
N LYS A 154 61.04 -12.31 -35.22
CA LYS A 154 61.71 -11.28 -36.05
C LYS A 154 62.15 -10.05 -35.23
N GLY A 155 61.71 -9.94 -33.97
CA GLY A 155 62.11 -8.89 -33.03
C GLY A 155 63.30 -9.24 -32.14
N LEU A 156 63.98 -10.36 -32.41
CA LEU A 156 65.22 -10.78 -31.75
C LEU A 156 66.45 -10.46 -32.60
#